data_AF-A0A933JEV4-F1
#
_entry.id   AF-A0A933JEV4-F1
#
_cell.length_a   1.000
_cell.length_b   1.000
_cell.length_c   1.000
_cell.angle_alpha   90.00
_cell.angle_beta   90.00
_cell.angle_gamma   90.00
#
_symmetry.space_group_name_H-M   'P 1'
#
loop_
_entity.id
_entity.type
_entity.pdbx_description
1 polymer ?
#
loop_
_entity_poly.entity_id
_entity_poly.type
_entity_poly.pdbx_seq_one_letter_code
_entity_poly.pdbx_strand_id
1 'polypeptide(L)' 'MKKPFFFILLGAFSFPIFPALTESEELSGNKQSKTGGICVSIIGILKNEIGKTKNKTKLGILQGGLKYADEVCNAGGFRI' A
#
# COMPACT_ATOMS: atom_id res chain seq x y z
N MET A 1 -0.21 -16.11 -38.75
CA MET A 1 -0.36 -14.89 -37.92
C MET A 1 -0.15 -15.28 -36.46
N LYS A 2 0.79 -14.60 -35.80
CA LYS A 2 1.43 -14.96 -34.52
C LYS A 2 0.45 -14.90 -33.33
N LYS A 3 0.34 -16.02 -32.60
CA LYS A 3 -0.05 -16.06 -31.19
C LYS A 3 1.24 -16.07 -30.36
N PRO A 4 1.43 -15.22 -29.34
CA PRO A 4 2.59 -15.34 -28.47
C PRO A 4 2.35 -16.49 -27.47
N PHE A 5 2.90 -17.65 -27.82
CA PHE A 5 3.18 -18.73 -26.89
C PHE A 5 4.34 -18.31 -25.98
N PHE A 6 4.15 -18.49 -24.68
CA PHE A 6 5.18 -18.86 -23.72
C PHE A 6 6.48 -18.03 -23.72
N PHE A 7 6.46 -16.90 -23.00
CA PHE A 7 7.65 -16.43 -22.29
C PHE A 7 7.68 -17.08 -20.91
N ILE A 8 8.06 -18.37 -20.87
CA ILE A 8 8.69 -18.94 -19.67
C ILE A 8 10.18 -18.62 -19.80
N LEU A 9 10.58 -17.45 -19.33
CA LEU A 9 11.97 -17.15 -19.07
C LEU A 9 12.03 -16.19 -17.89
N LEU A 10 12.86 -16.56 -16.91
CA LEU A 10 13.28 -15.79 -15.75
C LEU A 10 12.30 -15.70 -14.56
N GLY A 11 11.95 -16.87 -14.02
CA GLY A 11 11.65 -17.02 -12.58
C GLY A 11 12.93 -17.15 -11.73
N ALA A 12 14.03 -16.51 -12.15
CA ALA A 12 15.34 -16.56 -11.51
C ALA A 12 15.96 -15.17 -11.50
N PHE A 13 15.24 -14.21 -10.93
CA PHE A 13 15.88 -13.08 -10.28
C PHE A 13 15.19 -12.94 -8.95
N SER A 14 15.83 -13.58 -7.96
CA SER A 14 15.90 -13.09 -6.59
C SER A 14 15.85 -11.57 -6.63
N PHE A 15 14.67 -11.01 -6.39
CA PHE A 15 14.57 -9.60 -6.06
C PHE A 15 15.51 -9.40 -4.88
N PRO A 16 16.41 -8.41 -4.93
CA PRO A 16 17.18 -8.08 -3.75
C PRO A 16 16.14 -7.74 -2.69
N ILE A 17 16.10 -8.61 -1.68
CA ILE A 17 16.09 -8.26 -0.27
C ILE A 17 15.97 -6.74 -0.17
N PHE A 18 14.82 -6.23 0.25
CA PHE A 18 14.78 -4.95 0.94
C PHE A 18 15.48 -5.22 2.28
N PRO A 19 16.80 -4.95 2.47
CA PRO A 19 17.49 -5.23 3.70
C PRO A 19 17.60 -3.88 4.39
N ALA A 20 16.47 -3.32 4.82
CA ALA A 20 16.51 -1.95 5.32
C ALA A 20 15.53 -1.65 6.45
N LEU A 21 14.75 -2.63 6.93
CA LEU A 21 13.89 -2.42 8.10
C LEU A 21 13.74 -3.66 9.00
N THR A 22 14.51 -4.73 8.80
CA THR A 22 14.39 -5.97 9.61
C THR A 22 15.40 -6.03 10.76
N GLU A 23 16.29 -5.05 10.91
CA GLU A 23 17.37 -5.10 11.89
C GLU A 23 17.60 -3.72 12.52
N SER A 24 16.64 -3.20 13.29
CA SER A 24 16.95 -2.18 14.32
C SER A 24 15.74 -1.90 15.20
N GLU A 25 15.95 -2.18 16.48
CA GLU A 25 15.19 -1.72 17.65
C GLU A 25 13.99 -2.57 18.06
N GLU A 26 14.34 -3.71 18.67
CA GLU A 26 13.67 -4.27 19.86
C GLU A 26 13.98 -3.44 21.14
N LEU A 27 14.34 -2.16 21.04
CA LEU A 27 14.63 -1.33 22.21
C LEU A 27 14.00 0.05 22.06
N SER A 28 13.24 0.44 23.09
CA SER A 28 12.84 1.81 23.41
C SER A 28 11.55 2.33 22.74
N GLY A 29 10.41 1.99 23.34
CA GLY A 29 9.36 2.91 23.84
C GLY A 29 8.86 4.14 23.06
N ASN A 30 9.29 4.41 21.82
CA ASN A 30 8.90 5.61 21.07
C ASN A 30 9.01 5.44 19.53
N LYS A 31 8.57 4.28 19.00
CA LYS A 31 8.43 4.00 17.55
C LYS A 31 6.99 3.63 17.15
N GLN A 32 6.00 3.98 17.98
CA GLN A 32 4.59 3.67 17.72
C GLN A 32 3.96 4.54 16.60
N SER A 33 4.62 5.60 16.11
CA SER A 33 3.88 6.71 15.49
C SER A 33 4.29 7.15 14.07
N LYS A 34 5.17 6.45 13.34
CA LYS A 34 5.48 6.81 11.93
C LYS A 34 4.66 6.02 10.92
N THR A 35 4.68 4.69 10.99
CA THR A 35 3.95 3.82 10.03
C THR A 35 2.42 3.94 10.18
N GLY A 36 1.91 3.98 11.41
CA GLY A 36 0.48 4.21 11.67
C GLY A 36 0.02 5.61 11.25
N GLY A 37 0.86 6.64 11.45
CA GLY A 37 0.58 8.01 11.02
C GLY A 37 0.45 8.15 9.49
N ILE A 38 1.27 7.43 8.73
CA ILE A 38 1.18 7.37 7.26
C ILE A 38 -0.14 6.73 6.83
N CYS A 39 -0.53 5.63 7.48
CA CYS A 39 -1.78 4.92 7.26
C CYS A 39 -3.02 5.82 7.44
N VAL A 40 -3.09 6.55 8.56
CA VAL A 40 -4.17 7.52 8.85
C VAL A 40 -4.16 8.67 7.84
N SER A 41 -2.98 9.18 7.47
CA SER A 41 -2.82 10.29 6.52
C SER A 41 -3.32 9.93 5.12
N ILE A 42 -2.96 8.74 4.60
CA ILE A 42 -3.38 8.28 3.27
C ILE A 42 -4.90 8.10 3.21
N ILE A 43 -5.50 7.46 4.23
CA ILE A 43 -6.96 7.29 4.31
C ILE A 43 -7.67 8.65 4.39
N GLY A 44 -7.13 9.59 5.17
CA GLY A 44 -7.65 10.96 5.28
C GLY A 44 -7.63 11.71 3.94
N ILE A 45 -6.51 11.62 3.20
CA ILE A 45 -6.38 12.23 1.86
C ILE A 45 -7.37 11.60 0.88
N LEU A 46 -7.47 10.26 0.87
CA LEU A 46 -8.39 9.55 -0.01
C LEU A 46 -9.85 9.93 0.27
N LYS A 47 -10.27 9.96 1.55
CA LYS A 47 -11.63 10.42 1.93
C LYS A 47 -11.89 11.88 1.51
N ASN A 48 -10.92 12.77 1.68
CA ASN A 48 -11.03 14.17 1.26
C ASN A 48 -11.15 14.32 -0.26
N GLU A 49 -10.34 13.58 -1.03
CA GLU A 49 -10.41 13.58 -2.49
C GLU A 49 -11.73 12.98 -3.01
N ILE A 50 -12.28 11.96 -2.34
CA ILE A 50 -13.60 11.39 -2.65
C ILE A 50 -14.70 12.44 -2.46
N GLY A 51 -14.66 13.20 -1.36
CA GLY A 51 -15.63 14.28 -1.11
C GLY A 51 -15.53 15.45 -2.09
N LYS A 52 -14.38 15.60 -2.77
CA LYS A 52 -14.12 16.68 -3.74
C LYS A 52 -14.32 16.26 -5.19
N THR A 53 -14.26 14.97 -5.51
CA THR A 53 -14.38 14.52 -6.90
C THR A 53 -15.83 14.48 -7.37
N LYS A 54 -16.10 15.10 -8.53
CA LYS A 54 -17.39 14.99 -9.25
C LYS A 54 -17.31 14.01 -10.44
N ASN A 55 -16.10 13.50 -10.73
CA ASN A 55 -15.88 12.57 -11.83
C ASN A 55 -16.14 11.13 -11.36
N LYS A 56 -17.11 10.46 -12.01
CA LYS A 56 -17.56 9.10 -11.67
C LYS A 56 -16.45 8.05 -11.80
N THR A 57 -15.56 8.18 -12.79
CA THR A 57 -14.42 7.28 -12.97
C THR A 57 -13.36 7.50 -11.89
N LYS A 58 -13.02 8.76 -11.59
CA LYS A 58 -12.08 9.11 -10.50
C LYS A 58 -12.62 8.67 -9.13
N LEU A 59 -13.93 8.75 -8.92
CA LEU A 59 -14.60 8.28 -7.70
C LEU A 59 -14.38 6.78 -7.49
N GLY A 60 -14.57 5.95 -8.53
CA GLY A 60 -14.35 4.50 -8.45
C GLY A 60 -12.91 4.13 -8.10
N ILE A 61 -11.93 4.83 -8.69
CA ILE A 61 -10.50 4.62 -8.38
C ILE A 61 -10.19 5.01 -6.94
N LEU A 62 -10.68 6.15 -6.47
CA LEU A 62 -10.43 6.62 -5.10
C LEU A 62 -11.10 5.72 -4.05
N GLN A 63 -12.30 5.21 -4.32
CA GLN A 63 -12.98 4.25 -3.45
C GLN A 63 -12.25 2.90 -3.40
N GLY A 64 -11.76 2.42 -4.55
CA GLY A 64 -10.93 1.21 -4.61
C GLY A 64 -9.61 1.38 -3.84
N GLY A 65 -8.94 2.52 -4.02
CA GLY A 65 -7.73 2.87 -3.28
C GLY A 65 -7.96 3.00 -1.78
N LEU A 66 -9.11 3.56 -1.37
CA LEU A 66 -9.50 3.67 0.04
C LEU A 66 -9.69 2.29 0.67
N LYS A 67 -10.40 1.38 0.00
CA LYS A 67 -10.60 0.00 0.46
C LYS A 67 -9.25 -0.73 0.59
N TYR A 68 -8.39 -0.58 -0.41
CA TYR A 68 -7.07 -1.20 -0.39
C TYR A 68 -6.19 -0.67 0.76
N ALA A 69 -6.17 0.66 0.96
CA ALA A 69 -5.43 1.27 2.06
C ALA A 69 -5.94 0.78 3.43
N ASP A 70 -7.25 0.66 3.59
CA ASP A 70 -7.88 0.12 4.80
C ASP A 70 -7.46 -1.34 5.06
N GLU A 71 -7.52 -2.21 4.05
CA GLU A 71 -7.09 -3.61 4.15
C GLU A 71 -5.61 -3.74 4.50
N VAL A 72 -4.74 -2.93 3.87
CA VAL A 72 -3.29 -2.93 4.14
C VAL A 72 -2.99 -2.43 5.55
N CYS A 73 -3.63 -1.35 6.00
CA CYS A 73 -3.42 -0.82 7.34
C CYS A 73 -3.91 -1.79 8.41
N ASN A 74 -5.07 -2.40 8.21
CA ASN A 74 -5.62 -3.40 9.13
C ASN A 74 -4.74 -4.67 9.17
N ALA A 75 -4.25 -5.15 8.02
CA ALA A 75 -3.30 -6.26 7.96
C ALA A 75 -1.96 -5.92 8.64
N GLY A 76 -1.55 -4.65 8.60
CA GLY A 76 -0.40 -4.12 9.35
C GLY A 76 -0.63 -3.96 10.84
N GLY A 77 -1.81 -4.31 11.38
CA GLY A 77 -2.16 -4.15 12.79
C GLY A 77 -2.52 -2.72 13.19
N PHE A 78 -2.69 -1.81 12.22
CA PHE A 78 -3.08 -0.43 12.45
C PHE A 78 -4.59 -0.30 12.29
N ARG A 79 -5.31 -0.25 13.41
CA ARG A 79 -6.74 0.05 13.45
C ARG A 79 -6.95 1.55 13.25
N ILE A 80 -7.66 1.93 12.19
CA ILE A 80 -7.95 3.33 11.80
C ILE A 80 -9.45 3.61 11.96
#